data_AF-A0A8J3GWM5-F1
#
_entry.id   AF-A0A8J3GWM5-F1
#
_cell.length_a   1.000
_cell.length_b   1.000
_cell.length_c   1.000
_cell.angle_alpha   90.00
_cell.angle_beta   90.00
_cell.angle_gamma   90.00
#
_symmetry.space_group_name_H-M   'P 1'
#
loop_
_entity.id
_entity.type
_entity.pdbx_description
1 polymer ?
#
loop_
_entity_poly.entity_id
_entity_poly.type
_entity_poly.pdbx_seq_one_letter_code
_entity_poly.pdbx_strand_id
1 'polypeptide(L)'
;MGKELDKLKTEFKKLQPKCKPYTESAGTKIKKSVIAKVNVAWDIETEVREAIQKAIESGEKGKKLADFESNSDFSKSFKEWKKATGEHKSEIKALSEFCGEAEKLRDTLKSRFEKVEKELKKEKPSGGDKKETDKFLASVKDEIESLTEAANVYGTLKFVELFYAAKEDATMQVILKKTVSKSSGGELPKVLEAGARKKGQKQVEKLAHATADAYDDAYQNAEKDPKDAAKKIKLGDGMLDKLTKLNKTYQDALKKQKKEIDASAEKKEIMALIELVADFLGSCKELKSEAEKALKKAA
;
A
#
# COMPACT_ATOMS: atom_id res chain seq x y z
N MET A 1 -36.65 -25.47 50.28
CA MET A 1 -35.80 -24.93 49.19
C MET A 1 -36.45 -23.66 48.66
N GLY A 2 -35.67 -22.60 48.44
CA GLY A 2 -36.20 -21.30 48.00
C GLY A 2 -36.81 -21.38 46.59
N LYS A 3 -37.97 -20.75 46.39
CA LYS A 3 -38.73 -20.79 45.12
C LYS A 3 -37.89 -20.36 43.91
N GLU A 4 -36.92 -19.46 44.06
CA GLU A 4 -36.06 -19.04 42.95
C GLU A 4 -34.97 -20.06 42.61
N LEU A 5 -34.47 -20.84 43.59
CA LEU A 5 -33.49 -21.90 43.34
C LEU A 5 -34.10 -23.01 42.47
N ASP A 6 -35.34 -23.41 42.76
CA ASP A 6 -36.06 -24.42 41.97
C ASP A 6 -36.41 -23.90 40.56
N LYS A 7 -36.74 -22.60 40.44
CA LYS A 7 -36.88 -21.94 39.13
C LYS A 7 -35.58 -21.95 38.34
N LEU A 8 -34.45 -21.59 38.95
CA LEU A 8 -33.14 -21.60 38.29
C LEU A 8 -32.76 -23.01 37.85
N LYS A 9 -32.94 -24.04 38.69
CA LYS A 9 -32.72 -25.45 38.31
C LYS A 9 -33.54 -25.84 37.07
N THR A 10 -34.82 -25.44 37.04
CA THR A 10 -35.74 -25.74 35.93
C THR A 10 -35.35 -25.01 34.65
N GLU A 11 -35.05 -23.71 34.75
CA GLU A 11 -34.64 -22.89 33.61
C GLU A 11 -33.27 -23.29 33.08
N PHE A 12 -32.30 -23.57 33.95
CA PHE A 12 -30.98 -24.03 33.54
C PHE A 12 -31.06 -25.33 32.74
N LYS A 13 -31.87 -26.30 33.17
CA LYS A 13 -32.12 -27.53 32.39
C LYS A 13 -32.71 -27.25 31.00
N LYS A 14 -33.52 -26.20 30.85
CA LYS A 14 -34.11 -25.79 29.56
C LYS A 14 -33.13 -24.99 28.68
N LEU A 15 -32.26 -24.19 29.29
CA LEU A 15 -31.30 -23.34 28.59
C LEU A 15 -30.03 -24.09 28.21
N GLN A 16 -29.59 -25.06 29.02
CA GLN A 16 -28.35 -25.79 28.81
C GLN A 16 -28.22 -26.38 27.38
N PRO A 17 -29.24 -27.04 26.79
CA PRO A 17 -29.15 -27.50 25.41
C PRO A 17 -28.96 -26.38 24.38
N LYS A 18 -29.47 -25.18 24.66
CA LYS A 18 -29.31 -23.99 23.82
C LYS A 18 -27.94 -23.35 23.97
N CYS A 19 -27.29 -23.49 25.12
CA CYS A 19 -25.93 -22.98 25.36
C CYS A 19 -24.87 -23.86 24.69
N LYS A 20 -25.09 -25.17 24.58
CA LYS A 20 -24.12 -26.16 24.02
C LYS A 20 -23.44 -25.76 22.70
N PRO A 21 -24.12 -25.16 21.69
CA PRO A 21 -23.47 -24.75 20.45
C PRO A 21 -22.48 -23.59 20.63
N TYR A 22 -22.65 -22.78 21.68
CA TYR A 22 -21.93 -21.52 21.91
C TYR A 22 -20.73 -21.73 22.82
N THR A 23 -19.69 -22.36 22.28
CA THR A 23 -18.39 -22.53 22.96
C THR A 23 -17.35 -21.60 22.36
N GLU A 24 -16.31 -21.26 23.14
CA GLU A 24 -15.14 -20.52 22.64
C GLU A 24 -14.52 -21.21 21.41
N SER A 25 -14.44 -22.54 21.42
CA SER A 25 -13.90 -23.33 20.31
C SER A 25 -14.73 -23.18 19.03
N ALA A 26 -16.07 -23.23 19.14
CA ALA A 26 -16.96 -23.00 18.00
C ALA A 26 -16.81 -21.57 17.45
N GLY A 27 -16.79 -20.56 18.32
CA GLY A 27 -16.54 -19.17 17.93
C GLY A 27 -15.17 -19.02 17.24
N THR A 28 -14.13 -19.65 17.79
CA THR A 28 -12.76 -19.64 17.23
C THR A 28 -12.71 -20.30 15.85
N LYS A 29 -13.53 -21.32 15.60
CA LYS A 29 -13.64 -21.95 14.27
C LYS A 29 -14.21 -20.97 13.24
N ILE A 30 -15.27 -20.23 13.60
CA ILE A 30 -15.84 -19.19 12.74
C ILE A 30 -14.82 -18.05 12.52
N LYS A 31 -14.13 -17.61 13.58
CA LYS A 31 -13.03 -16.62 13.49
C LYS A 31 -11.94 -17.06 12.50
N LYS A 32 -11.52 -18.33 12.52
CA LYS A 32 -10.55 -18.85 11.56
C LYS A 32 -11.10 -18.79 10.12
N SER A 33 -12.40 -19.02 9.92
CA SER A 33 -13.05 -18.84 8.61
C SER A 33 -13.00 -17.39 8.15
N VAL A 34 -13.33 -16.42 9.03
CA VAL A 34 -13.20 -14.97 8.75
C VAL A 34 -11.79 -14.63 8.25
N ILE A 35 -10.76 -15.08 8.97
CA ILE A 35 -9.35 -14.84 8.60
C ILE A 35 -8.99 -15.53 7.28
N ALA A 36 -9.46 -16.75 7.05
CA ALA A 36 -9.21 -17.42 5.77
C ALA A 36 -9.83 -16.66 4.60
N LYS A 37 -11.07 -16.15 4.76
CA LYS A 37 -11.76 -15.39 3.71
C LYS A 37 -11.13 -14.02 3.44
N VAL A 38 -10.64 -13.32 4.47
CA VAL A 38 -9.96 -12.04 4.24
C VAL A 38 -8.64 -12.22 3.49
N ASN A 39 -7.89 -13.29 3.78
CA ASN A 39 -6.66 -13.63 3.05
C ASN A 39 -6.95 -13.93 1.58
N VAL A 40 -7.97 -14.74 1.27
CA VAL A 40 -8.39 -14.99 -0.12
C VAL A 40 -8.75 -13.68 -0.82
N ALA A 41 -9.45 -12.77 -0.13
CA ALA A 41 -9.79 -11.47 -0.71
C ALA A 41 -8.55 -10.56 -0.91
N TRP A 42 -7.48 -10.71 -0.14
CA TRP A 42 -6.19 -10.04 -0.37
C TRP A 42 -5.40 -10.64 -1.53
N ASP A 43 -5.42 -11.97 -1.67
CA ASP A 43 -4.76 -12.65 -2.79
C ASP A 43 -5.39 -12.19 -4.12
N ILE A 44 -6.72 -12.20 -4.22
CA ILE A 44 -7.43 -11.72 -5.42
C ILE A 44 -7.28 -10.20 -5.59
N GLU A 45 -7.13 -9.42 -4.51
CA GLU A 45 -6.80 -7.99 -4.62
C GLU A 45 -5.49 -7.77 -5.40
N THR A 46 -4.51 -8.65 -5.23
CA THR A 46 -3.25 -8.61 -5.98
C THR A 46 -3.50 -8.80 -7.47
N GLU A 47 -4.39 -9.72 -7.86
CA GLU A 47 -4.78 -9.90 -9.26
C GLU A 47 -5.48 -8.66 -9.82
N VAL A 48 -6.35 -8.01 -9.04
CA VAL A 48 -6.98 -6.74 -9.46
C VAL A 48 -5.92 -5.65 -9.68
N ARG A 49 -4.91 -5.56 -8.81
CA ARG A 49 -3.79 -4.61 -8.96
C ARG A 49 -3.02 -4.87 -10.24
N GLU A 50 -2.72 -6.13 -10.53
CA GLU A 50 -2.00 -6.54 -11.74
C GLU A 50 -2.82 -6.27 -13.00
N ALA A 51 -4.13 -6.53 -12.98
CA ALA A 51 -5.02 -6.25 -14.10
C ALA A 51 -5.10 -4.74 -14.39
N ILE A 52 -5.23 -3.90 -13.35
CA ILE A 52 -5.16 -2.43 -13.50
C ILE A 52 -3.81 -2.02 -14.10
N GLN A 53 -2.70 -2.58 -13.61
CA GLN A 53 -1.36 -2.26 -14.10
C GLN A 53 -1.22 -2.61 -15.60
N LYS A 54 -1.62 -3.81 -16.00
CA LYS A 54 -1.59 -4.26 -17.41
C LYS A 54 -2.49 -3.43 -18.32
N ALA A 55 -3.66 -3.05 -17.83
CA ALA A 55 -4.59 -2.17 -18.55
C ALA A 55 -3.95 -0.79 -18.81
N ILE A 56 -3.29 -0.22 -17.80
CA ILE A 56 -2.56 1.05 -17.95
C ILE A 56 -1.37 0.91 -18.91
N GLU A 57 -0.60 -0.16 -18.80
CA GLU A 57 0.52 -0.48 -19.72
C GLU A 57 0.05 -0.65 -21.17
N SER A 58 -1.19 -1.09 -21.37
CA SER A 58 -1.84 -1.23 -22.68
C SER A 58 -2.46 0.08 -23.20
N GLY A 59 -2.37 1.18 -22.42
CA GLY A 59 -2.79 2.51 -22.85
C GLY A 59 -4.10 3.04 -22.23
N GLU A 60 -4.73 2.30 -21.31
CA GLU A 60 -5.92 2.78 -20.60
C GLU A 60 -5.58 3.92 -19.62
N LYS A 61 -6.31 5.03 -19.69
CA LYS A 61 -6.07 6.27 -18.89
C LYS A 61 -7.13 6.53 -17.82
N GLY A 62 -7.85 5.47 -17.43
CA GLY A 62 -8.93 5.55 -16.46
C GLY A 62 -8.49 6.08 -15.09
N LYS A 63 -9.37 6.85 -14.44
CA LYS A 63 -9.18 7.36 -13.07
C LYS A 63 -10.19 6.81 -12.07
N LYS A 64 -11.20 6.10 -12.55
CA LYS A 64 -12.24 5.43 -11.76
C LYS A 64 -12.34 3.98 -12.18
N LEU A 65 -12.84 3.12 -11.30
CA LEU A 65 -12.95 1.68 -11.57
C LEU A 65 -13.80 1.37 -12.81
N ALA A 66 -14.86 2.16 -13.03
CA ALA A 66 -15.72 2.04 -14.19
C ALA A 66 -14.97 2.20 -15.53
N ASP A 67 -13.88 2.98 -15.54
CA ASP A 67 -13.10 3.24 -16.75
C ASP A 67 -12.34 1.98 -17.24
N PHE A 68 -12.16 0.99 -16.37
CA PHE A 68 -11.45 -0.26 -16.66
C PHE A 68 -12.42 -1.43 -16.90
N GLU A 69 -13.74 -1.24 -16.78
CA GLU A 69 -14.72 -2.34 -16.87
C GLU A 69 -14.76 -3.04 -18.22
N SER A 70 -14.35 -2.35 -19.29
CA SER A 70 -14.19 -2.94 -20.64
C SER A 70 -12.96 -3.85 -20.75
N ASN A 71 -12.01 -3.76 -19.83
CA ASN A 71 -10.85 -4.64 -19.78
C ASN A 71 -11.26 -5.99 -19.19
N SER A 72 -11.12 -7.07 -19.96
CA SER A 72 -11.58 -8.40 -19.56
C SER A 72 -10.91 -8.92 -18.29
N ASP A 73 -9.61 -8.69 -18.15
CA ASP A 73 -8.81 -9.16 -17.02
C ASP A 73 -9.22 -8.41 -15.74
N PHE A 74 -9.34 -7.08 -15.84
CA PHE A 74 -9.84 -6.26 -14.72
C PHE A 74 -11.26 -6.67 -14.32
N SER A 75 -12.16 -6.76 -15.30
CA SER A 75 -13.57 -7.10 -15.05
C SER A 75 -13.72 -8.45 -14.37
N LYS A 76 -12.92 -9.44 -14.78
CA LYS A 76 -12.89 -10.78 -14.17
C LYS A 76 -12.35 -10.73 -12.74
N SER A 77 -11.14 -10.23 -12.54
CA SER A 77 -10.52 -10.18 -11.20
C SER A 77 -11.33 -9.31 -10.24
N PHE A 78 -11.93 -8.21 -10.70
CA PHE A 78 -12.77 -7.35 -9.86
C PHE A 78 -14.07 -8.04 -9.42
N LYS A 79 -14.71 -8.83 -10.31
CA LYS A 79 -15.87 -9.66 -9.93
C LYS A 79 -15.50 -10.74 -8.92
N GLU A 80 -14.36 -11.40 -9.10
CA GLU A 80 -13.86 -12.41 -8.16
C GLU A 80 -13.53 -11.79 -6.80
N TRP A 81 -12.92 -10.61 -6.79
CA TRP A 81 -12.64 -9.86 -5.56
C TRP A 81 -13.93 -9.44 -4.83
N LYS A 82 -14.95 -8.96 -5.56
CA LYS A 82 -16.27 -8.65 -4.98
C LYS A 82 -16.94 -9.88 -4.38
N LYS A 83 -16.80 -11.05 -5.02
CA LYS A 83 -17.30 -12.30 -4.47
C LYS A 83 -16.58 -12.67 -3.17
N ALA A 84 -15.24 -12.62 -3.16
CA ALA A 84 -14.45 -12.97 -1.98
C ALA A 84 -14.70 -12.02 -0.79
N THR A 85 -14.82 -10.72 -1.04
CA THR A 85 -15.19 -9.73 -0.01
C THR A 85 -16.61 -9.94 0.51
N GLY A 86 -17.56 -10.35 -0.35
CA GLY A 86 -18.91 -10.75 0.04
C GLY A 86 -18.94 -12.00 0.94
N GLU A 87 -18.13 -13.01 0.63
CA GLU A 87 -17.95 -14.20 1.47
C GLU A 87 -17.37 -13.82 2.84
N HIS A 88 -16.32 -12.99 2.85
CA HIS A 88 -15.73 -12.48 4.09
C HIS A 88 -16.75 -11.71 4.97
N LYS A 89 -17.57 -10.84 4.35
CA LYS A 89 -18.63 -10.11 5.05
C LYS A 89 -19.69 -11.04 5.66
N SER A 90 -19.99 -12.15 4.96
CA SER A 90 -20.93 -13.16 5.44
C SER A 90 -20.39 -13.90 6.67
N GLU A 91 -19.08 -14.20 6.70
CA GLU A 91 -18.42 -14.81 7.86
C GLU A 91 -18.35 -13.87 9.07
N ILE A 92 -18.06 -12.56 8.85
CA ILE A 92 -18.12 -11.56 9.92
C ILE A 92 -19.53 -11.51 10.52
N LYS A 93 -20.56 -11.53 9.67
CA LYS A 93 -21.95 -11.55 10.12
C LYS A 93 -22.26 -12.81 10.92
N ALA A 94 -21.84 -13.98 10.45
CA ALA A 94 -22.02 -15.25 11.16
C ALA A 94 -21.34 -15.23 12.54
N LEU A 95 -20.12 -14.69 12.65
CA LEU A 95 -19.44 -14.55 13.95
C LEU A 95 -20.16 -13.55 14.86
N SER A 96 -20.60 -12.42 14.32
CA SER A 96 -21.35 -11.41 15.08
C SER A 96 -22.67 -11.97 15.62
N GLU A 97 -23.41 -12.72 14.82
CA GLU A 97 -24.66 -13.38 15.24
C GLU A 97 -24.38 -14.47 16.29
N PHE A 98 -23.33 -15.29 16.09
CA PHE A 98 -22.91 -16.28 17.07
C PHE A 98 -22.59 -15.65 18.43
N CYS A 99 -21.74 -14.62 18.46
CA CYS A 99 -21.36 -13.94 19.69
C CYS A 99 -22.54 -13.19 20.34
N GLY A 100 -23.43 -12.59 19.54
CA GLY A 100 -24.64 -11.92 20.04
C GLY A 100 -25.65 -12.87 20.67
N GLU A 101 -25.82 -14.08 20.13
CA GLU A 101 -26.67 -15.10 20.77
C GLU A 101 -26.03 -15.67 22.04
N ALA A 102 -24.71 -15.90 22.05
CA ALA A 102 -23.98 -16.28 23.26
C ALA A 102 -24.14 -15.23 24.37
N GLU A 103 -24.07 -13.95 24.01
CA GLU A 103 -24.27 -12.82 24.92
C GLU A 103 -25.69 -12.80 25.52
N LYS A 104 -26.73 -12.96 24.70
CA LYS A 104 -28.12 -13.01 25.17
C LYS A 104 -28.36 -14.16 26.15
N LEU A 105 -27.79 -15.34 25.86
CA LEU A 105 -27.89 -16.51 26.73
C LEU A 105 -27.14 -16.27 28.06
N ARG A 106 -25.92 -15.71 27.99
CA ARG A 106 -25.13 -15.30 29.16
C ARG A 106 -25.93 -14.38 30.07
N ASP A 107 -26.47 -13.29 29.51
CA ASP A 107 -27.17 -12.27 30.28
C ASP A 107 -28.45 -12.79 30.93
N THR A 108 -29.18 -13.65 30.21
CA THR A 108 -30.36 -14.34 30.74
C THR A 108 -29.96 -15.21 31.94
N LEU A 109 -28.94 -16.05 31.79
CA LEU A 109 -28.51 -16.97 32.84
C LEU A 109 -27.92 -16.24 34.05
N LYS A 110 -27.10 -15.21 33.80
CA LYS A 110 -26.49 -14.37 34.84
C LYS A 110 -27.53 -13.62 35.67
N SER A 111 -28.53 -13.02 35.03
CA SER A 111 -29.62 -12.32 35.74
C SER A 111 -30.39 -13.25 36.69
N ARG A 112 -30.61 -14.51 36.27
CA ARG A 112 -31.25 -15.54 37.12
C ARG A 112 -30.35 -16.00 38.24
N PHE A 113 -29.07 -16.23 37.93
CA PHE A 113 -28.07 -16.63 38.90
C PHE A 113 -27.93 -15.60 40.04
N GLU A 114 -27.81 -14.31 39.70
CA GLU A 114 -27.65 -13.23 40.68
C GLU A 114 -28.86 -13.07 41.61
N LYS A 115 -30.08 -13.36 41.12
CA LYS A 115 -31.30 -13.37 41.97
C LYS A 115 -31.20 -14.47 43.02
N VAL A 116 -30.83 -15.68 42.63
CA VAL A 116 -30.66 -16.82 43.55
C VAL A 116 -29.52 -16.57 44.54
N GLU A 117 -28.40 -16.00 44.09
CA GLU A 117 -27.28 -15.67 44.98
C GLU A 117 -27.68 -14.65 46.06
N LYS A 118 -28.51 -13.65 45.71
CA LYS A 118 -29.03 -12.67 46.68
C LYS A 118 -29.98 -13.30 47.70
N GLU A 119 -30.80 -14.27 47.30
CA GLU A 119 -31.70 -14.99 48.22
C GLU A 119 -30.95 -15.92 49.17
N LEU A 120 -29.98 -16.69 48.65
CA LEU A 120 -29.19 -17.62 49.47
C LEU A 120 -28.27 -16.90 50.48
N LYS A 121 -27.94 -15.63 50.24
CA LYS A 121 -27.28 -14.78 51.25
C LYS A 121 -28.18 -14.46 52.45
N LYS A 122 -29.50 -14.40 52.25
CA LYS A 122 -30.50 -14.14 53.31
C LYS A 122 -30.91 -15.43 54.02
N GLU A 123 -31.08 -16.52 53.28
CA GLU A 123 -31.51 -17.82 53.79
C GLU A 123 -30.46 -18.88 53.46
N LYS A 124 -29.46 -19.03 54.35
CA LYS A 124 -28.35 -19.95 54.13
C LYS A 124 -28.82 -21.41 54.21
N PRO A 125 -28.56 -22.25 53.20
CA PRO A 125 -28.85 -23.69 53.30
C PRO A 125 -27.93 -24.36 54.34
N SER A 126 -28.45 -25.37 55.05
CA SER A 126 -27.76 -26.11 56.12
C SER A 126 -27.47 -27.57 55.71
N GLY A 127 -26.36 -28.14 56.19
CA GLY A 127 -26.08 -29.58 56.05
C GLY A 127 -25.82 -30.05 54.61
N GLY A 128 -26.31 -31.24 54.25
CA GLY A 128 -26.11 -31.88 52.93
C GLY A 128 -26.67 -31.08 51.76
N ASP A 129 -27.79 -30.37 51.96
CA ASP A 129 -28.44 -29.52 50.96
C ASP A 129 -27.55 -28.37 50.49
N LYS A 130 -26.64 -27.90 51.36
CA LYS A 130 -25.67 -26.87 51.02
C LYS A 130 -24.67 -27.34 49.97
N LYS A 131 -24.13 -28.55 50.12
CA LYS A 131 -23.10 -29.10 49.21
C LYS A 131 -23.66 -29.32 47.80
N GLU A 132 -24.89 -29.84 47.67
CA GLU A 132 -25.54 -30.01 46.37
C GLU A 132 -25.90 -28.66 45.72
N THR A 133 -26.37 -27.70 46.51
CA THR A 133 -26.66 -26.35 46.04
C THR A 133 -25.39 -25.66 45.53
N ASP A 134 -24.29 -25.73 46.28
CA ASP A 134 -23.01 -25.14 45.89
C ASP A 134 -22.48 -25.75 44.58
N LYS A 135 -22.57 -27.08 44.42
CA LYS A 135 -22.17 -27.76 43.19
C LYS A 135 -23.02 -27.34 41.99
N PHE A 136 -24.34 -27.20 42.17
CA PHE A 136 -25.23 -26.71 41.12
C PHE A 136 -24.89 -25.26 40.72
N LEU A 137 -24.70 -24.37 41.70
CA LEU A 137 -24.36 -22.97 41.44
C LEU A 137 -23.00 -22.82 40.75
N ALA A 138 -22.02 -23.66 41.09
CA ALA A 138 -20.75 -23.73 40.37
C ALA A 138 -20.97 -24.08 38.89
N SER A 139 -21.76 -25.12 38.59
CA SER A 139 -22.03 -25.48 37.19
C SER A 139 -22.74 -24.38 36.39
N VAL A 140 -23.60 -23.58 37.04
CA VAL A 140 -24.23 -22.42 36.40
C VAL A 140 -23.20 -21.31 36.12
N LYS A 141 -22.26 -21.06 37.06
CA LYS A 141 -21.17 -20.10 36.86
C LYS A 141 -20.24 -20.52 35.72
N ASP A 142 -19.86 -21.79 35.66
CA ASP A 142 -19.00 -22.32 34.60
C ASP A 142 -19.65 -22.13 33.22
N GLU A 143 -20.97 -22.35 33.11
CA GLU A 143 -21.71 -22.11 31.87
C GLU A 143 -21.75 -20.60 31.51
N ILE A 144 -21.94 -19.71 32.50
CA ILE A 144 -21.88 -18.25 32.28
C ILE A 144 -20.50 -17.82 31.79
N GLU A 145 -19.42 -18.38 32.35
CA GLU A 145 -18.05 -18.10 31.94
C GLU A 145 -17.79 -18.59 30.51
N SER A 146 -18.19 -19.82 30.18
CA SER A 146 -18.05 -20.35 28.82
C SER A 146 -18.81 -19.52 27.77
N LEU A 147 -20.03 -19.06 28.09
CA LEU A 147 -20.78 -18.15 27.22
C LEU A 147 -20.12 -16.76 27.12
N THR A 148 -19.44 -16.31 28.18
CA THR A 148 -18.68 -15.05 28.17
C THR A 148 -17.48 -15.14 27.22
N GLU A 149 -16.72 -16.24 27.29
CA GLU A 149 -15.62 -16.51 26.37
C GLU A 149 -16.11 -16.57 24.92
N ALA A 150 -17.20 -17.28 24.66
CA ALA A 150 -17.82 -17.37 23.33
C ALA A 150 -18.30 -16.01 22.80
N ALA A 151 -18.94 -15.19 23.64
CA ALA A 151 -19.40 -13.85 23.27
C ALA A 151 -18.22 -12.89 22.97
N ASN A 152 -17.08 -13.07 23.64
CA ASN A 152 -15.92 -12.20 23.49
C ASN A 152 -15.07 -12.49 22.25
N VAL A 153 -15.25 -13.64 21.59
CA VAL A 153 -14.43 -14.03 20.42
C VAL A 153 -14.44 -12.94 19.33
N TYR A 154 -15.58 -12.32 19.05
CA TYR A 154 -15.68 -11.24 18.05
C TYR A 154 -14.72 -10.08 18.35
N GLY A 155 -14.62 -9.67 19.62
CA GLY A 155 -13.75 -8.57 20.06
C GLY A 155 -12.25 -8.87 19.93
N THR A 156 -11.87 -10.11 19.62
CA THR A 156 -10.47 -10.52 19.42
C THR A 156 -10.01 -10.46 17.95
N LEU A 157 -10.89 -10.06 17.02
CA LEU A 157 -10.51 -9.79 15.64
C LEU A 157 -9.73 -8.47 15.55
N LYS A 158 -8.72 -8.44 14.67
CA LYS A 158 -7.98 -7.21 14.37
C LYS A 158 -8.85 -6.28 13.52
N PHE A 159 -8.55 -4.99 13.59
CA PHE A 159 -9.23 -3.97 12.78
C PHE A 159 -9.25 -4.31 11.28
N VAL A 160 -8.12 -4.77 10.74
CA VAL A 160 -8.00 -5.16 9.32
C VAL A 160 -8.88 -6.36 8.96
N GLU A 161 -9.11 -7.27 9.89
CA GLU A 161 -9.99 -8.44 9.69
C GLU A 161 -11.46 -8.02 9.74
N LEU A 162 -11.83 -7.00 10.52
CA LEU A 162 -13.22 -6.53 10.65
C LEU A 162 -13.67 -5.61 9.53
N PHE A 163 -12.81 -4.66 9.13
CA PHE A 163 -13.25 -3.52 8.34
C PHE A 163 -12.83 -3.56 6.87
N TYR A 164 -12.04 -4.55 6.46
CA TYR A 164 -11.58 -4.66 5.07
C TYR A 164 -12.75 -4.71 4.07
N ALA A 165 -13.74 -5.58 4.29
CA ALA A 165 -14.94 -5.65 3.45
C ALA A 165 -15.95 -4.51 3.70
N ALA A 166 -15.96 -3.90 4.89
CA ALA A 166 -16.84 -2.77 5.19
C ALA A 166 -16.44 -1.49 4.44
N LYS A 167 -15.21 -1.44 3.93
CA LYS A 167 -14.66 -0.32 3.15
C LYS A 167 -14.35 -0.72 1.72
N GLU A 168 -15.02 -1.73 1.16
CA GLU A 168 -14.70 -2.30 -0.16
C GLU A 168 -14.46 -1.23 -1.25
N ASP A 169 -15.42 -0.32 -1.46
CA ASP A 169 -15.30 0.72 -2.49
C ASP A 169 -14.12 1.67 -2.21
N ALA A 170 -13.95 2.08 -0.95
CA ALA A 170 -12.86 2.96 -0.56
C ALA A 170 -11.49 2.28 -0.71
N THR A 171 -11.39 1.00 -0.32
CA THR A 171 -10.21 0.17 -0.49
C THR A 171 -9.85 0.09 -1.97
N MET A 172 -10.82 -0.21 -2.84
CA MET A 172 -10.57 -0.35 -4.27
C MET A 172 -10.25 0.97 -4.97
N GLN A 173 -10.86 2.08 -4.55
CA GLN A 173 -10.49 3.42 -5.02
C GLN A 173 -9.06 3.80 -4.60
N VAL A 174 -8.65 3.47 -3.37
CA VAL A 174 -7.27 3.69 -2.90
C VAL A 174 -6.29 2.82 -3.69
N ILE A 175 -6.65 1.58 -3.99
CA ILE A 175 -5.86 0.67 -4.82
C ILE A 175 -5.68 1.26 -6.21
N LEU A 176 -6.77 1.62 -6.87
CA LEU A 176 -6.74 2.23 -8.19
C LEU A 176 -5.88 3.50 -8.17
N LYS A 177 -6.10 4.41 -7.23
CA LYS A 177 -5.31 5.64 -7.12
C LYS A 177 -3.82 5.34 -6.91
N LYS A 178 -3.47 4.36 -6.08
CA LYS A 178 -2.07 3.96 -5.84
C LYS A 178 -1.45 3.31 -7.07
N THR A 179 -2.16 2.41 -7.74
CA THR A 179 -1.70 1.76 -8.97
C THR A 179 -1.56 2.81 -10.05
N VAL A 180 -2.61 3.58 -10.38
CA VAL A 180 -2.56 4.73 -11.30
C VAL A 180 -1.44 5.71 -10.92
N SER A 181 -1.16 6.00 -9.65
CA SER A 181 -0.04 6.90 -9.29
C SER A 181 1.35 6.27 -9.47
N LYS A 182 1.45 4.94 -9.43
CA LYS A 182 2.68 4.18 -9.70
C LYS A 182 2.87 3.89 -11.19
N SER A 183 1.77 3.74 -11.93
CA SER A 183 1.72 3.45 -13.38
C SER A 183 1.63 4.74 -14.20
N SER A 184 1.17 5.84 -13.60
CA SER A 184 1.47 7.19 -14.06
C SER A 184 2.95 7.37 -13.82
N GLY A 185 3.71 6.83 -14.76
CA GLY A 185 4.94 7.45 -15.15
C GLY A 185 4.72 8.94 -15.13
N GLY A 186 5.58 9.66 -14.42
CA GLY A 186 5.52 11.12 -14.44
C GLY A 186 5.45 11.56 -15.91
N GLU A 187 4.73 12.65 -16.18
CA GLU A 187 4.94 13.37 -17.44
C GLU A 187 6.44 13.37 -17.74
N LEU A 188 6.83 13.01 -18.98
CA LEU A 188 8.22 13.13 -19.42
C LEU A 188 8.75 14.46 -18.87
N PRO A 189 9.93 14.50 -18.21
CA PRO A 189 10.42 15.74 -17.64
C PRO A 189 10.33 16.79 -18.73
N LYS A 190 9.88 18.02 -18.44
CA LYS A 190 9.64 19.03 -19.47
C LYS A 190 10.76 19.15 -20.50
N VAL A 191 12.02 18.90 -20.11
CA VAL A 191 13.21 18.91 -20.99
C VAL A 191 13.24 17.78 -22.04
N LEU A 192 12.55 16.66 -21.79
CA LEU A 192 12.43 15.48 -22.66
C LEU A 192 11.10 15.43 -23.44
N GLU A 193 10.19 16.39 -23.26
CA GLU A 193 9.00 16.52 -24.12
C GLU A 193 9.40 16.94 -25.54
N ALA A 194 8.68 16.48 -26.58
CA ALA A 194 9.02 16.73 -27.99
C ALA A 194 9.37 18.20 -28.33
N GLY A 195 8.56 19.16 -27.87
CA GLY A 195 8.80 20.59 -28.10
C GLY A 195 10.02 21.16 -27.37
N ALA A 196 10.37 20.59 -26.22
CA ALA A 196 11.52 21.01 -25.43
C ALA A 196 12.81 20.31 -25.87
N ARG A 197 12.75 19.05 -26.34
CA ARG A 197 13.92 18.32 -26.86
C ARG A 197 14.61 19.06 -27.99
N LYS A 198 13.84 19.54 -28.98
CA LYS A 198 14.40 20.31 -30.11
C LYS A 198 15.02 21.64 -29.68
N LYS A 199 14.45 22.30 -28.67
CA LYS A 199 15.01 23.54 -28.11
C LYS A 199 16.26 23.26 -27.27
N GLY A 200 16.21 22.21 -26.45
CA GLY A 200 17.29 21.75 -25.59
C GLY A 200 18.49 21.26 -26.40
N GLN A 201 18.26 20.48 -27.46
CA GLN A 201 19.30 20.05 -28.39
C GLN A 201 20.05 21.26 -28.99
N LYS A 202 19.33 22.22 -29.58
CA LYS A 202 19.93 23.44 -30.14
C LYS A 202 20.70 24.25 -29.10
N GLN A 203 20.20 24.30 -27.86
CA GLN A 203 20.87 24.99 -26.76
C GLN A 203 22.18 24.28 -26.38
N VAL A 204 22.17 22.95 -26.33
CA VAL A 204 23.36 22.14 -26.03
C VAL A 204 24.39 22.29 -27.14
N GLU A 205 24.00 22.13 -28.40
CA GLU A 205 24.89 22.30 -29.57
C GLU A 205 25.54 23.69 -29.57
N LYS A 206 24.74 24.75 -29.41
CA LYS A 206 25.24 26.13 -29.37
C LYS A 206 26.24 26.34 -28.22
N LEU A 207 25.94 25.80 -27.04
CA LEU A 207 26.79 25.95 -25.88
C LEU A 207 28.08 25.12 -26.00
N ALA A 208 28.00 23.91 -26.54
CA ALA A 208 29.14 23.05 -26.80
C ALA A 208 30.09 23.67 -27.82
N HIS A 209 29.58 24.16 -28.95
CA HIS A 209 30.39 24.86 -29.94
C HIS A 209 31.07 26.10 -29.37
N ALA A 210 30.34 26.96 -28.67
CA ALA A 210 30.94 28.15 -28.06
C ALA A 210 31.99 27.82 -26.98
N THR A 211 31.82 26.69 -26.27
CA THR A 211 32.80 26.18 -25.31
C THR A 211 34.06 25.66 -26.03
N ALA A 212 33.87 24.86 -27.08
CA ALA A 212 34.95 24.31 -27.90
C ALA A 212 35.75 25.42 -28.57
N ASP A 213 35.10 26.40 -29.19
CA ASP A 213 35.74 27.55 -29.84
C ASP A 213 36.59 28.35 -28.85
N ALA A 214 36.11 28.54 -27.61
CA ALA A 214 36.88 29.24 -26.57
C ALA A 214 38.14 28.47 -26.16
N TYR A 215 38.08 27.14 -26.09
CA TYR A 215 39.25 26.32 -25.77
C TYR A 215 40.21 26.16 -26.96
N ASP A 216 39.71 26.05 -28.19
CA ASP A 216 40.56 26.04 -29.38
C ASP A 216 41.26 27.38 -29.58
N ASP A 217 40.55 28.51 -29.45
CA ASP A 217 41.15 29.85 -29.43
C ASP A 217 42.27 29.97 -28.39
N ALA A 218 42.04 29.44 -27.18
CA ALA A 218 43.04 29.43 -26.13
C ALA A 218 44.26 28.58 -26.48
N TYR A 219 44.04 27.40 -27.08
CA TYR A 219 45.10 26.52 -27.53
C TYR A 219 45.96 27.17 -28.62
N GLN A 220 45.33 27.72 -29.67
CA GLN A 220 46.02 28.33 -30.82
C GLN A 220 46.81 29.59 -30.45
N ASN A 221 46.36 30.33 -29.43
CA ASN A 221 46.98 31.58 -29.00
C ASN A 221 47.86 31.43 -27.76
N ALA A 222 47.98 30.23 -27.18
CA ALA A 222 48.71 29.99 -25.93
C ALA A 222 50.15 30.53 -25.97
N GLU A 223 50.88 30.32 -27.08
CA GLU A 223 52.27 30.76 -27.24
C GLU A 223 52.40 32.25 -27.60
N LYS A 224 51.40 32.81 -28.29
CA LYS A 224 51.44 34.19 -28.82
C LYS A 224 50.99 35.22 -27.80
N ASP A 225 49.92 34.89 -27.06
CA ASP A 225 49.38 35.73 -25.99
C ASP A 225 48.83 34.85 -24.85
N PRO A 226 49.71 34.42 -23.92
CA PRO A 226 49.31 33.61 -22.77
C PRO A 226 48.23 34.27 -21.90
N LYS A 227 48.17 35.62 -21.86
CA LYS A 227 47.19 36.34 -21.05
C LYS A 227 45.80 36.27 -21.68
N ASP A 228 45.70 36.41 -23.00
CA ASP A 228 44.43 36.24 -23.70
C ASP A 228 43.97 34.78 -23.68
N ALA A 229 44.88 33.83 -23.93
CA ALA A 229 44.59 32.40 -23.81
C ALA A 229 44.03 32.03 -22.42
N ALA A 230 44.59 32.57 -21.34
CA ALA A 230 44.06 32.38 -19.99
C ALA A 230 42.64 32.95 -19.81
N LYS A 231 42.31 34.09 -20.44
CA LYS A 231 40.94 34.64 -20.42
C LYS A 231 39.96 33.75 -21.19
N LYS A 232 40.39 33.21 -22.32
CA LYS A 232 39.61 32.30 -23.17
C LYS A 232 39.33 30.97 -22.46
N ILE A 233 40.29 30.40 -21.73
CA ILE A 233 40.06 29.25 -20.85
C ILE A 233 39.01 29.56 -19.79
N LYS A 234 39.09 30.72 -19.11
CA LYS A 234 38.07 31.13 -18.12
C LYS A 234 36.69 31.31 -18.74
N LEU A 235 36.61 31.85 -19.95
CA LEU A 235 35.37 31.98 -20.70
C LEU A 235 34.77 30.59 -21.01
N GLY A 236 35.59 29.68 -21.54
CA GLY A 236 35.23 28.29 -21.78
C GLY A 236 34.74 27.60 -20.51
N ASP A 237 35.41 27.79 -19.37
CA ASP A 237 35.02 27.21 -18.07
C ASP A 237 33.62 27.62 -17.64
N GLY A 238 33.28 28.91 -17.79
CA GLY A 238 31.94 29.41 -17.49
C GLY A 238 30.85 28.79 -18.39
N MET A 239 31.19 28.39 -19.61
CA MET A 239 30.28 27.69 -20.52
C MET A 239 30.23 26.18 -20.26
N LEU A 240 31.37 25.56 -19.98
CA LEU A 240 31.50 24.15 -19.60
C LEU A 240 30.71 23.83 -18.32
N ASP A 241 30.67 24.74 -17.35
CA ASP A 241 29.84 24.62 -16.15
C ASP A 241 28.35 24.58 -16.48
N LYS A 242 27.90 25.40 -17.43
CA LYS A 242 26.50 25.39 -17.90
C LYS A 242 26.19 24.09 -18.63
N LEU A 243 27.11 23.60 -19.47
CA LEU A 243 26.95 22.33 -20.18
C LEU A 243 26.93 21.15 -19.20
N THR A 244 27.76 21.19 -18.16
CA THR A 244 27.77 20.20 -17.07
C THR A 244 26.44 20.16 -16.32
N LYS A 245 25.85 21.32 -16.01
CA LYS A 245 24.53 21.40 -15.37
C LYS A 245 23.41 20.87 -16.27
N LEU A 246 23.47 21.15 -17.57
CA LEU A 246 22.54 20.59 -18.55
C LEU A 246 22.67 19.07 -18.62
N ASN A 247 23.89 18.54 -18.78
CA ASN A 247 24.14 17.10 -18.78
C ASN A 247 23.61 16.43 -17.50
N LYS A 248 23.87 17.02 -16.33
CA LYS A 248 23.33 16.51 -15.06
C LYS A 248 21.80 16.44 -15.08
N THR A 249 21.14 17.45 -15.63
CA THR A 249 19.66 17.47 -15.75
C THR A 249 19.16 16.31 -16.62
N TYR A 250 19.79 16.05 -17.76
CA TYR A 250 19.45 14.92 -18.64
C TYR A 250 19.76 13.55 -18.01
N GLN A 251 20.90 13.41 -17.32
CA GLN A 251 21.30 12.17 -16.65
C GLN A 251 20.43 11.87 -15.41
N ASP A 252 20.03 12.90 -14.67
CA ASP A 252 19.09 12.74 -13.54
C ASP A 252 17.70 12.34 -14.05
N ALA A 253 17.26 12.89 -15.19
CA ALA A 253 16.03 12.47 -15.86
C ALA A 253 16.09 10.99 -16.28
N LEU A 254 17.21 10.56 -16.90
CA LEU A 254 17.44 9.16 -17.26
C LEU A 254 17.36 8.22 -16.05
N LYS A 255 18.00 8.59 -14.94
CA LYS A 255 18.04 7.76 -13.73
C LYS A 255 16.69 7.68 -13.02
N LYS A 256 15.99 8.80 -12.89
CA LYS A 256 14.77 8.90 -12.08
C LYS A 256 13.53 8.42 -12.82
N GLN A 257 13.53 8.46 -14.15
CA GLN A 257 12.34 8.20 -14.96
C GLN A 257 12.63 7.21 -16.11
N LYS A 258 13.46 6.20 -15.80
CA LYS A 258 13.86 5.16 -16.76
C LYS A 258 12.65 4.44 -17.36
N LYS A 259 11.64 4.16 -16.55
CA LYS A 259 10.43 3.44 -16.97
C LYS A 259 9.60 4.26 -17.97
N GLU A 260 9.52 5.57 -17.77
CA GLU A 260 8.80 6.52 -18.62
C GLU A 260 9.50 6.71 -19.97
N ILE A 261 10.84 6.77 -19.96
CA ILE A 261 11.64 6.80 -21.19
C ILE A 261 11.49 5.47 -21.94
N ASP A 262 11.50 4.33 -21.23
CA ASP A 262 11.34 3.01 -21.83
C ASP A 262 9.96 2.81 -22.47
N ALA A 263 8.92 3.41 -21.90
CA ALA A 263 7.55 3.37 -22.41
C ALA A 263 7.26 4.43 -23.51
N SER A 264 8.19 5.37 -23.76
CA SER A 264 7.99 6.42 -24.76
C SER A 264 8.12 5.88 -26.18
N ALA A 265 7.18 6.25 -27.06
CA ALA A 265 7.29 6.01 -28.50
C ALA A 265 8.56 6.67 -29.10
N GLU A 266 9.07 7.71 -28.42
CA GLU A 266 10.22 8.51 -28.84
C GLU A 266 11.51 8.16 -28.05
N LYS A 267 11.54 6.95 -27.45
CA LYS A 267 12.67 6.44 -26.66
C LYS A 267 14.02 6.62 -27.37
N LYS A 268 14.05 6.29 -28.67
CA LYS A 268 15.29 6.37 -29.46
C LYS A 268 15.81 7.81 -29.54
N GLU A 269 14.96 8.79 -29.82
CA GLU A 269 15.42 10.18 -29.89
C GLU A 269 15.75 10.75 -28.50
N ILE A 270 15.05 10.33 -27.44
CA ILE A 270 15.40 10.71 -26.05
C ILE A 270 16.80 10.22 -25.70
N MET A 271 17.08 8.94 -25.94
CA MET A 271 18.39 8.35 -25.64
C MET A 271 19.51 9.00 -26.46
N ALA A 272 19.27 9.24 -27.76
CA ALA A 272 20.23 9.91 -28.64
C ALA A 272 20.57 11.33 -28.16
N LEU A 273 19.59 12.10 -27.68
CA LEU A 273 19.85 13.43 -27.13
C LEU A 273 20.70 13.35 -25.84
N ILE A 274 20.36 12.42 -24.93
CA ILE A 274 21.09 12.26 -23.66
C ILE A 274 22.55 11.87 -23.93
N GLU A 275 22.79 10.99 -24.89
CA GLU A 275 24.12 10.57 -25.35
C GLU A 275 24.87 11.75 -25.98
N LEU A 276 24.23 12.48 -26.91
CA LEU A 276 24.81 13.67 -27.54
C LEU A 276 25.30 14.72 -26.51
N VAL A 277 24.51 14.98 -25.47
CA VAL A 277 24.92 15.93 -24.41
C VAL A 277 26.14 15.43 -23.64
N ALA A 278 26.21 14.12 -23.35
CA ALA A 278 27.31 13.52 -22.65
C ALA A 278 28.60 13.55 -23.49
N ASP A 279 28.50 13.26 -24.79
CA ASP A 279 29.61 13.28 -25.73
C ASP A 279 30.18 14.69 -25.88
N PHE A 280 29.32 15.70 -26.11
CA PHE A 280 29.78 17.09 -26.19
C PHE A 280 30.48 17.56 -24.92
N LEU A 281 29.98 17.14 -23.74
CA LEU A 281 30.63 17.46 -22.48
C LEU A 281 32.01 16.78 -22.37
N GLY A 282 32.12 15.53 -22.85
CA GLY A 282 33.39 14.80 -22.93
C GLY A 282 34.40 15.54 -23.80
N SER A 283 34.04 15.85 -25.05
CA SER A 283 34.92 16.55 -25.99
C SER A 283 35.37 17.93 -25.49
N CYS A 284 34.46 18.71 -24.89
CA CYS A 284 34.85 20.02 -24.34
C CYS A 284 35.84 19.90 -23.16
N LYS A 285 35.74 18.84 -22.35
CA LYS A 285 36.71 18.58 -21.26
C LYS A 285 38.09 18.20 -21.79
N GLU A 286 38.14 17.46 -22.90
CA GLU A 286 39.38 17.13 -23.58
C GLU A 286 40.06 18.38 -24.15
N LEU A 287 39.30 19.21 -24.88
CA LEU A 287 39.80 20.50 -25.40
C LEU A 287 40.31 21.43 -24.30
N LYS A 288 39.60 21.50 -23.16
CA LYS A 288 40.09 22.22 -21.98
C LYS A 288 41.47 21.73 -21.54
N SER A 289 41.62 20.40 -21.41
CA SER A 289 42.87 19.77 -20.98
C SER A 289 44.02 20.09 -21.93
N GLU A 290 43.76 20.10 -23.23
CA GLU A 290 44.75 20.47 -24.25
C GLU A 290 45.13 21.95 -24.18
N ALA A 291 44.15 22.86 -24.09
CA ALA A 291 44.38 24.29 -23.95
C ALA A 291 45.17 24.63 -22.68
N GLU A 292 44.84 24.01 -21.55
CA GLU A 292 45.58 24.18 -20.30
C GLU A 292 47.02 23.66 -20.40
N LYS A 293 47.26 22.54 -21.09
CA LYS A 293 48.61 22.01 -21.32
C LYS A 293 49.42 22.95 -22.22
N ALA A 294 48.82 23.48 -23.28
CA ALA A 294 49.46 24.44 -24.17
C ALA A 294 49.85 25.71 -23.42
N LEU A 295 48.92 26.28 -22.64
CA LEU A 295 49.17 27.46 -21.82
C LEU A 295 50.29 27.24 -20.79
N LYS A 296 50.34 26.07 -20.15
CA LYS A 296 51.41 25.71 -19.21
C LYS A 296 52.78 25.55 -19.86
N LYS A 297 52.84 25.17 -21.14
CA LYS A 297 54.10 25.09 -21.89
C LYS A 297 54.61 26.46 -22.34
N ALA A 298 53.69 27.41 -22.54
CA ALA A 298 53.98 28.76 -23.01
C ALA A 298 54.30 29.76 -21.87
N ALA A 299 53.94 29.42 -20.63
CA ALA A 299 54.21 30.21 -19.42
C ALA A 299 55.55 29.84 -18.78
#